data_AF-A0A945EZE0-F1
#
_entry.id   AF-A0A945EZE0-F1
#
_cell.length_a   1.000
_cell.length_b   1.000
_cell.length_c   1.000
_cell.angle_alpha   90.00
_cell.angle_beta   90.00
_cell.angle_gamma   90.00
#
_symmetry.space_group_name_H-M   'P 1'
#
loop_
_entity.id
_entity.type
_entity.pdbx_description
1 polymer ?
#
loop_
_entity_poly.entity_id
_entity_poly.type
_entity_poly.pdbx_seq_one_letter_code
_entity_poly.pdbx_strand_id
1 'polypeptide(L)'
;SEEIRLLYVAFTRARDILEIVPFTEDSSKNIDWLYEILQEFSSLKEVNKLADYKNPELSITENTIKITEYNSANLALNQKAETVIESKLTINQNRDIGIVYHDIFNYLVKGGKIDVLAKFIEQKKYLLLAKEKLEIIKQVKKIYNDDELNYIFNVTGYAELELTGKFAAKLITGRIDRLIISDHIIEIIDYKYETGNEIKAKYFTQLDKYAALVAANFTSNKKIIKKILFIKSRKLITL
;
A
#
# COMPACT_ATOMS: atom_id res chain seq x y z
N SER A 1 -9.54 -3.19 -14.58
CA SER A 1 -10.86 -3.73 -14.22
C SER A 1 -10.68 -5.14 -13.65
N GLU A 2 -11.76 -5.85 -13.27
CA GLU A 2 -11.66 -7.22 -12.75
C GLU A 2 -11.12 -8.20 -13.81
N GLU A 3 -11.47 -7.96 -15.07
CA GLU A 3 -11.04 -8.70 -16.24
C GLU A 3 -9.52 -8.60 -16.44
N ILE A 4 -8.96 -7.39 -16.31
CA ILE A 4 -7.50 -7.16 -16.37
C ILE A 4 -6.78 -7.89 -15.23
N ARG A 5 -7.39 -7.95 -14.03
CA ARG A 5 -6.82 -8.67 -12.89
C ARG A 5 -6.78 -10.18 -13.13
N LEU A 6 -7.86 -10.74 -13.65
CA LEU A 6 -7.94 -12.17 -13.97
C LEU A 6 -6.94 -12.54 -15.07
N LEU A 7 -6.82 -11.69 -16.08
CA LEU A 7 -5.85 -11.85 -17.16
C LEU A 7 -4.40 -11.82 -16.65
N TYR A 8 -4.05 -10.86 -15.78
CA TYR A 8 -2.73 -10.79 -15.17
C TYR A 8 -2.39 -12.03 -14.32
N VAL A 9 -3.36 -12.54 -13.56
CA VAL A 9 -3.20 -13.77 -12.78
C VAL A 9 -2.98 -14.97 -13.70
N ALA A 10 -3.68 -15.03 -14.83
CA ALA A 10 -3.49 -16.08 -15.82
C ALA A 10 -2.10 -16.00 -16.46
N PHE A 11 -1.65 -14.81 -16.87
CA PHE A 11 -0.31 -14.57 -17.43
C PHE A 11 0.82 -14.99 -16.51
N THR A 12 0.69 -14.68 -15.22
CA THR A 12 1.73 -14.97 -14.23
C THR A 12 1.75 -16.43 -13.76
N ARG A 13 0.72 -17.21 -14.10
CA ARG A 13 0.61 -18.63 -13.74
C ARG A 13 0.81 -19.58 -14.93
N ALA A 14 0.60 -19.09 -16.15
CA ALA A 14 0.99 -19.79 -17.35
C ALA A 14 2.52 -19.98 -17.33
N ARG A 15 2.96 -21.24 -17.42
CA ARG A 15 4.39 -21.55 -17.41
C ARG A 15 5.01 -21.28 -18.78
N ASP A 16 4.37 -21.80 -19.82
CA ASP A 16 4.89 -21.73 -21.19
C ASP A 16 3.88 -21.06 -22.13
N ILE A 17 2.59 -21.36 -21.98
CA ILE A 17 1.52 -20.93 -22.90
C ILE A 17 0.31 -20.47 -22.10
N LEU A 18 -0.28 -19.35 -22.51
CA LEU A 18 -1.57 -18.89 -22.03
C LEU A 18 -2.57 -18.86 -23.19
N GLU A 19 -3.61 -19.67 -23.10
CA GLU A 19 -4.75 -19.67 -24.03
C GLU A 19 -5.92 -18.93 -23.40
N ILE A 20 -6.47 -17.96 -24.13
CA ILE A 20 -7.58 -17.13 -23.66
C ILE A 20 -8.72 -17.29 -24.64
N VAL A 21 -9.84 -17.83 -24.16
CA VAL A 21 -11.05 -18.02 -24.94
C VAL A 21 -12.11 -17.08 -24.40
N PRO A 22 -12.58 -16.08 -25.17
CA PRO A 22 -13.68 -15.25 -24.74
C PRO A 22 -14.96 -16.09 -24.72
N PHE A 23 -15.68 -16.03 -23.60
CA PHE A 23 -17.02 -16.60 -23.52
C PHE A 23 -18.04 -15.47 -23.70
N THR A 24 -18.87 -15.58 -24.75
CA THR A 24 -20.03 -14.71 -24.96
C THR A 24 -21.25 -15.57 -25.19
N GLU A 25 -22.35 -15.25 -24.50
CA GLU A 25 -23.66 -15.90 -24.73
C GLU A 25 -24.22 -15.58 -26.11
N ASP A 26 -23.72 -14.50 -26.73
CA ASP A 26 -24.11 -14.03 -28.04
C ASP A 26 -22.91 -14.10 -28.98
N SER A 27 -22.91 -15.10 -29.88
CA SER A 27 -21.86 -15.34 -30.86
C SER A 27 -21.72 -14.24 -31.91
N SER A 28 -22.64 -13.26 -31.94
CA SER A 28 -22.54 -12.09 -32.82
C SER A 28 -21.75 -10.93 -32.18
N LYS A 29 -21.42 -11.02 -30.89
CA LYS A 29 -20.66 -9.97 -30.20
C LYS A 29 -19.19 -10.03 -30.56
N ASN A 30 -18.71 -8.89 -31.06
CA ASN A 30 -17.33 -8.71 -31.46
C ASN A 30 -16.38 -8.76 -30.24
N ILE A 31 -15.30 -9.52 -30.36
CA ILE A 31 -14.28 -9.77 -29.33
C ILE A 31 -13.16 -8.71 -29.32
N ASP A 32 -13.32 -7.61 -30.06
CA ASP A 32 -12.31 -6.54 -30.15
C ASP A 32 -11.91 -5.96 -28.78
N TRP A 33 -12.81 -5.96 -27.80
CA TRP A 33 -12.51 -5.54 -26.43
C TRP A 33 -11.39 -6.37 -25.77
N LEU A 34 -11.27 -7.65 -26.12
CA LEU A 34 -10.21 -8.52 -25.58
C LEU A 34 -8.86 -8.14 -26.19
N TYR A 35 -8.85 -7.78 -27.48
CA TYR A 35 -7.64 -7.31 -28.16
C TYR A 35 -7.18 -5.96 -27.62
N GLU A 36 -8.09 -5.03 -27.33
CA GLU A 36 -7.76 -3.75 -26.70
C GLU A 36 -7.08 -3.96 -25.34
N ILE A 37 -7.63 -4.85 -24.50
CA ILE A 37 -7.02 -5.19 -23.21
C ILE A 37 -5.64 -5.85 -23.40
N LEU A 38 -5.49 -6.73 -24.38
CA LEU A 38 -4.22 -7.43 -24.63
C LEU A 38 -3.13 -6.49 -25.17
N GLN A 39 -3.48 -5.44 -25.91
CA GLN A 39 -2.53 -4.44 -26.40
C GLN A 39 -1.90 -3.59 -25.28
N GLU A 40 -2.56 -3.46 -24.13
CA GLU A 40 -1.97 -2.79 -22.95
C GLU A 40 -0.75 -3.54 -22.39
N PHE A 41 -0.58 -4.82 -22.76
CA PHE A 41 0.57 -5.65 -22.39
C PHE A 41 1.65 -5.59 -23.49
N SER A 42 2.33 -4.45 -23.57
CA SER A 42 3.33 -4.08 -24.61
C SER A 42 4.59 -4.96 -24.71
N SER A 43 4.75 -5.96 -23.84
CA SER A 43 5.86 -6.92 -23.86
C SER A 43 5.59 -8.19 -24.67
N LEU A 44 4.37 -8.35 -25.20
CA LEU A 44 3.98 -9.52 -25.99
C LEU A 44 4.52 -9.37 -27.42
N LYS A 45 5.38 -10.32 -27.85
CA LYS A 45 6.09 -10.21 -29.13
C LYS A 45 5.23 -10.45 -30.37
N GLU A 46 4.09 -11.14 -30.26
CA GLU A 46 3.13 -11.31 -31.36
C GLU A 46 1.75 -11.73 -30.83
N VAL A 47 0.68 -11.11 -31.35
CA VAL A 47 -0.72 -11.44 -31.05
C VAL A 47 -1.39 -11.82 -32.37
N ASN A 48 -1.71 -13.10 -32.55
CA ASN A 48 -2.34 -13.61 -33.78
C ASN A 48 -3.84 -13.86 -33.56
N LYS A 49 -4.67 -13.43 -34.50
CA LYS A 49 -6.14 -13.66 -34.51
C LYS A 49 -6.44 -15.00 -35.18
N LEU A 50 -7.11 -15.91 -34.48
CA LEU A 50 -7.60 -17.17 -35.05
C LEU A 50 -9.14 -17.16 -35.10
N ALA A 51 -9.68 -17.70 -36.19
CA ALA A 51 -11.06 -17.49 -36.66
C ALA A 51 -12.15 -18.08 -35.75
N ASP A 52 -13.33 -17.47 -35.86
CA ASP A 52 -14.52 -17.62 -35.00
C ASP A 52 -15.02 -19.07 -34.84
N TYR A 53 -15.27 -19.46 -33.58
CA TYR A 53 -15.81 -20.77 -33.22
C TYR A 53 -17.33 -20.67 -32.97
N LYS A 54 -18.13 -21.30 -33.84
CA LYS A 54 -19.55 -21.60 -33.59
C LYS A 54 -19.65 -22.90 -32.80
N ASN A 55 -20.23 -22.82 -31.60
CA ASN A 55 -20.58 -23.97 -30.77
C ASN A 55 -21.60 -24.85 -31.55
N PRO A 56 -21.44 -26.18 -31.62
CA PRO A 56 -22.06 -27.00 -30.57
C PRO A 56 -21.37 -28.35 -30.28
N GLU A 57 -21.70 -28.90 -29.11
CA GLU A 57 -21.42 -30.27 -28.64
C GLU A 57 -19.99 -30.57 -28.12
N LEU A 58 -19.98 -31.17 -26.93
CA LEU A 58 -18.81 -31.65 -26.21
C LEU A 58 -17.94 -32.57 -27.07
N SER A 59 -16.83 -32.04 -27.59
CA SER A 59 -15.62 -32.84 -27.84
C SER A 59 -14.39 -31.93 -27.71
N ILE A 60 -13.68 -32.10 -26.60
CA ILE A 60 -12.35 -31.53 -26.40
C ILE A 60 -11.44 -32.15 -27.47
N THR A 61 -11.07 -31.37 -28.49
CA THR A 61 -10.00 -31.75 -29.42
C THR A 61 -9.10 -30.55 -29.68
N GLU A 62 -8.02 -30.56 -28.89
CA GLU A 62 -6.66 -30.01 -29.03
C GLU A 62 -6.42 -28.84 -29.99
N ASN A 63 -5.96 -27.71 -29.41
CA ASN A 63 -4.99 -26.81 -30.02
C ASN A 63 -3.84 -26.62 -29.03
N THR A 64 -2.59 -26.58 -29.50
CA THR A 64 -1.38 -26.48 -28.67
C THR A 64 -0.44 -25.43 -29.26
N ILE A 65 0.04 -24.51 -28.43
CA ILE A 65 1.09 -23.55 -28.80
C ILE A 65 2.46 -24.18 -28.48
N LYS A 66 3.57 -23.75 -29.10
CA LYS A 66 4.94 -24.20 -28.76
C LYS A 66 5.90 -23.01 -28.75
N ILE A 67 6.78 -22.94 -27.75
CA ILE A 67 7.85 -21.94 -27.64
C ILE A 67 9.19 -22.68 -27.45
N THR A 68 10.23 -22.30 -28.21
CA THR A 68 11.55 -22.97 -28.20
C THR A 68 12.69 -22.06 -27.70
N GLU A 69 13.46 -22.64 -26.77
CA GLU A 69 14.81 -22.36 -26.20
C GLU A 69 15.29 -20.94 -25.80
N TYR A 70 15.75 -20.87 -24.54
CA TYR A 70 16.31 -19.74 -23.82
C TYR A 70 17.85 -19.81 -23.83
N ASN A 71 18.53 -18.82 -24.41
CA ASN A 71 19.99 -18.81 -24.54
C ASN A 71 20.67 -18.24 -23.27
N SER A 72 21.62 -18.98 -22.71
CA SER A 72 22.19 -18.82 -21.36
C SER A 72 23.17 -17.65 -21.17
N ALA A 73 23.39 -16.80 -22.17
CA ALA A 73 24.26 -15.62 -22.09
C ALA A 73 23.60 -14.41 -21.38
N ASN A 74 22.28 -14.41 -21.17
CA ASN A 74 21.54 -13.27 -20.59
C ASN A 74 21.36 -13.30 -19.07
N LEU A 75 21.86 -14.33 -18.37
CA LEU A 75 21.66 -14.49 -16.92
C LEU A 75 22.30 -13.37 -16.08
N ALA A 76 23.39 -12.75 -16.52
CA ALA A 76 24.08 -11.71 -15.75
C ALA A 76 23.41 -10.31 -15.84
N LEU A 77 22.68 -10.02 -16.91
CA LEU A 77 21.96 -8.76 -17.10
C LEU A 77 20.55 -8.79 -16.48
N ASN A 78 19.89 -9.95 -16.53
CA ASN A 78 18.54 -10.13 -15.99
C ASN A 78 18.50 -10.15 -14.46
N GLN A 79 19.52 -10.65 -13.76
CA GLN A 79 19.57 -10.56 -12.30
C GLN A 79 19.50 -9.10 -11.83
N LYS A 80 20.17 -8.17 -12.52
CA LYS A 80 20.16 -6.75 -12.15
C LYS A 80 18.80 -6.09 -12.42
N ALA A 81 18.10 -6.49 -13.49
CA ALA A 81 16.77 -5.99 -13.83
C ALA A 81 15.68 -6.58 -12.91
N GLU A 82 15.73 -7.88 -12.62
CA GLU A 82 14.84 -8.56 -11.67
C GLU A 82 15.01 -7.97 -10.26
N THR A 83 16.26 -7.76 -9.79
CA THR A 83 16.50 -7.12 -8.49
C THR A 83 15.96 -5.68 -8.44
N VAL A 84 16.02 -4.93 -9.56
CA VAL A 84 15.46 -3.57 -9.66
C VAL A 84 13.93 -3.57 -9.71
N ILE A 85 13.31 -4.57 -10.34
CA ILE A 85 11.85 -4.72 -10.42
C ILE A 85 11.31 -5.22 -9.08
N GLU A 86 11.91 -6.23 -8.47
CA GLU A 86 11.57 -6.71 -7.12
C GLU A 86 11.75 -5.63 -6.06
N SER A 87 12.83 -4.85 -6.11
CA SER A 87 13.02 -3.72 -5.19
C SER A 87 12.00 -2.61 -5.40
N LYS A 88 11.63 -2.26 -6.65
CA LYS A 88 10.56 -1.30 -6.93
C LYS A 88 9.18 -1.79 -6.49
N LEU A 89 8.87 -3.08 -6.70
CA LEU A 89 7.64 -3.72 -6.23
C LEU A 89 7.57 -3.73 -4.70
N THR A 90 8.69 -4.07 -4.03
CA THR A 90 8.81 -4.06 -2.57
C THR A 90 8.72 -2.64 -1.99
N ILE A 91 9.25 -1.62 -2.68
CA ILE A 91 9.13 -0.21 -2.27
C ILE A 91 7.67 0.27 -2.38
N ASN A 92 6.97 -0.06 -3.47
CA ASN A 92 5.54 0.28 -3.62
C ASN A 92 4.68 -0.46 -2.58
N GLN A 93 4.92 -1.75 -2.34
CA GLN A 93 4.24 -2.53 -1.30
C GLN A 93 4.47 -1.95 0.11
N ASN A 94 5.70 -1.55 0.46
CA ASN A 94 5.97 -0.92 1.76
C ASN A 94 5.31 0.46 1.90
N ARG A 95 5.20 1.22 0.80
CA ARG A 95 4.49 2.50 0.79
C ARG A 95 2.99 2.31 1.02
N ASP A 96 2.40 1.28 0.41
CA ASP A 96 0.99 0.93 0.59
C ASP A 96 0.71 0.45 2.02
N ILE A 97 1.61 -0.34 2.61
CA ILE A 97 1.49 -0.78 4.02
C ILE A 97 1.54 0.42 4.98
N GLY A 98 2.44 1.38 4.75
CA GLY A 98 2.50 2.60 5.55
C GLY A 98 1.15 3.32 5.58
N ILE A 99 0.53 3.55 4.41
CA ILE A 99 -0.78 4.19 4.28
C ILE A 99 -1.86 3.43 5.06
N VAL A 100 -1.86 2.09 4.98
CA VAL A 100 -2.80 1.25 5.71
C VAL A 100 -2.67 1.47 7.22
N TYR A 101 -1.45 1.57 7.76
CA TYR A 101 -1.25 1.88 9.17
C TYR A 101 -1.78 3.26 9.58
N HIS A 102 -1.53 4.30 8.77
CA HIS A 102 -2.08 5.64 9.01
C HIS A 102 -3.62 5.61 9.07
N ASP A 103 -4.25 4.97 8.08
CA ASP A 103 -5.71 4.87 8.02
C ASP A 103 -6.29 4.12 9.22
N ILE A 104 -5.66 3.00 9.62
CA ILE A 104 -6.10 2.22 10.77
C ILE A 104 -5.92 3.02 12.07
N PHE A 105 -4.77 3.65 12.28
CA PHE A 105 -4.53 4.42 13.50
C PHE A 105 -5.45 5.64 13.59
N ASN A 106 -5.72 6.32 12.47
CA ASN A 106 -6.72 7.38 12.40
C ASN A 106 -8.12 6.86 12.73
N TYR A 107 -8.51 5.70 12.20
CA TYR A 107 -9.78 5.04 12.53
C TYR A 107 -9.91 4.79 14.04
N LEU A 108 -8.86 4.24 14.67
CA LEU A 108 -8.86 3.94 16.11
C LEU A 108 -8.93 5.21 16.96
N VAL A 109 -8.14 6.25 16.64
CA VAL A 109 -8.18 7.55 17.35
C VAL A 109 -9.57 8.19 17.27
N LYS A 110 -10.30 8.00 16.16
CA LYS A 110 -11.67 8.50 15.99
C LYS A 110 -12.74 7.65 16.70
N GLY A 111 -12.35 6.75 17.59
CA GLY A 111 -13.27 5.87 18.35
C GLY A 111 -13.63 4.58 17.63
N GLY A 112 -12.89 4.22 16.58
CA GLY A 112 -13.02 2.94 15.89
C GLY A 112 -12.76 1.76 16.83
N LYS A 113 -13.52 0.67 16.67
CA LYS A 113 -13.40 -0.51 17.52
C LYS A 113 -12.34 -1.45 16.98
N ILE A 114 -11.40 -1.86 17.83
CA ILE A 114 -10.31 -2.77 17.44
C ILE A 114 -10.81 -4.14 16.93
N ASP A 115 -11.95 -4.61 17.44
CA ASP A 115 -12.50 -5.93 17.08
C ASP A 115 -13.10 -5.99 15.67
N VAL A 116 -13.46 -4.84 15.08
CA VAL A 116 -14.03 -4.77 13.73
C VAL A 116 -12.99 -4.37 12.67
N LEU A 117 -11.70 -4.36 13.03
CA LEU A 117 -10.62 -3.92 12.16
C LEU A 117 -10.53 -4.72 10.85
N ALA A 118 -10.81 -6.02 10.89
CA ALA A 118 -10.87 -6.85 9.70
C ALA A 118 -11.91 -6.33 8.69
N LYS A 119 -13.12 -5.99 9.18
CA LYS A 119 -14.18 -5.42 8.35
C LYS A 119 -13.78 -4.05 7.78
N PHE A 120 -13.13 -3.21 8.58
CA PHE A 120 -12.62 -1.90 8.14
C PHE A 120 -11.63 -2.04 6.97
N ILE A 121 -10.65 -2.95 7.10
CA ILE A 121 -9.63 -3.21 6.06
C ILE A 121 -10.28 -3.73 4.77
N GLU A 122 -11.27 -4.63 4.88
CA GLU A 122 -11.97 -5.15 3.69
C GLU A 122 -12.77 -4.06 2.95
N GLN A 123 -13.40 -3.13 3.65
CA GLN A 123 -14.17 -2.04 3.04
C GLN A 123 -13.29 -1.06 2.25
N LYS A 124 -12.03 -0.88 2.65
CA LYS A 124 -11.10 0.08 2.05
C LYS A 124 -10.46 -0.41 0.75
N LYS A 125 -10.68 -1.67 0.36
CA LYS A 125 -10.16 -2.27 -0.89
C LYS A 125 -8.64 -2.08 -1.08
N TYR A 126 -7.87 -2.12 0.00
CA TYR A 126 -6.41 -2.07 -0.08
C TYR A 126 -5.88 -3.22 -0.94
N LEU A 127 -4.83 -2.97 -1.72
CA LEU A 127 -4.16 -3.96 -2.56
C LEU A 127 -3.20 -4.84 -1.72
N LEU A 128 -3.74 -5.48 -0.68
CA LEU A 128 -3.02 -6.34 0.24
C LEU A 128 -3.44 -7.81 0.05
N LEU A 129 -2.47 -8.71 0.14
CA LEU A 129 -2.73 -10.15 0.26
C LEU A 129 -3.39 -10.46 1.61
N ALA A 130 -4.17 -11.54 1.66
CA ALA A 130 -4.84 -11.95 2.90
C ALA A 130 -3.86 -12.14 4.07
N LYS A 131 -2.68 -12.70 3.82
CA LYS A 131 -1.61 -12.87 4.82
C LYS A 131 -1.12 -11.53 5.39
N GLU A 132 -0.99 -10.51 4.54
CA GLU A 132 -0.54 -9.18 4.95
C GLU A 132 -1.59 -8.47 5.80
N LYS A 133 -2.87 -8.56 5.40
CA LYS A 133 -3.99 -8.05 6.20
C LYS A 133 -3.98 -8.65 7.61
N LEU A 134 -3.80 -9.97 7.71
CA LEU A 134 -3.73 -10.67 9.01
C LEU A 134 -2.55 -10.22 9.86
N GLU A 135 -1.36 -10.07 9.27
CA GLU A 135 -0.17 -9.62 10.01
C GLU A 135 -0.34 -8.16 10.49
N ILE A 136 -0.89 -7.29 9.63
CA ILE A 136 -1.21 -5.90 10.01
C ILE A 136 -2.19 -5.88 11.18
N ILE A 137 -3.30 -6.62 11.11
CA ILE A 137 -4.27 -6.70 12.21
C ILE A 137 -3.60 -7.16 13.50
N LYS A 138 -2.77 -8.21 13.43
CA LYS A 138 -2.04 -8.74 14.59
C LYS A 138 -1.09 -7.69 15.18
N GLN A 139 -0.37 -6.98 14.34
CA GLN A 139 0.57 -5.94 14.77
C GLN A 139 -0.14 -4.73 15.38
N VAL A 140 -1.22 -4.25 14.75
CA VAL A 140 -2.07 -3.18 15.29
C VAL A 140 -2.64 -3.58 16.65
N LYS A 141 -3.18 -4.79 16.79
CA LYS A 141 -3.69 -5.28 18.08
C LYS A 141 -2.62 -5.30 19.17
N LYS A 142 -1.39 -5.70 18.83
CA LYS A 142 -0.27 -5.66 19.77
C LYS A 142 0.06 -4.24 20.21
N ILE A 143 0.06 -3.27 19.30
CA ILE A 143 0.33 -1.85 19.61
C ILE A 143 -0.82 -1.25 20.43
N TYR A 144 -2.06 -1.56 20.06
CA TYR A 144 -3.25 -1.03 20.73
C TYR A 144 -3.40 -1.55 22.17
N ASN A 145 -3.02 -2.80 22.42
CA ASN A 145 -3.09 -3.44 23.73
C ASN A 145 -1.78 -3.30 24.54
N ASP A 146 -0.81 -2.52 24.08
CA ASP A 146 0.43 -2.26 24.80
C ASP A 146 0.20 -1.13 25.80
N ASP A 147 0.47 -1.35 27.09
CA ASP A 147 0.20 -0.39 28.16
C ASP A 147 0.91 0.96 27.95
N GLU A 148 2.09 0.96 27.32
CA GLU A 148 2.86 2.18 27.07
C GLU A 148 2.42 2.92 25.79
N LEU A 149 1.74 2.24 24.86
CA LEU A 149 1.37 2.80 23.55
C LEU A 149 -0.13 3.03 23.41
N ASN A 150 -0.96 2.37 24.21
CA ASN A 150 -2.42 2.44 24.15
C ASN A 150 -2.93 3.89 24.26
N TYR A 151 -2.27 4.73 25.06
CA TYR A 151 -2.63 6.13 25.25
C TYR A 151 -2.67 6.94 23.94
N ILE A 152 -1.87 6.54 22.94
CA ILE A 152 -1.84 7.16 21.61
C ILE A 152 -3.23 7.18 20.99
N PHE A 153 -4.03 6.13 21.22
CA PHE A 153 -5.35 5.97 20.62
C PHE A 153 -6.49 6.50 21.50
N ASN A 154 -6.32 6.50 22.82
CA ASN A 154 -7.43 6.70 23.76
C ASN A 154 -7.42 8.07 24.48
N VAL A 155 -6.37 8.87 24.33
CA VAL A 155 -6.31 10.24 24.89
C VAL A 155 -6.91 11.26 23.90
N THR A 156 -7.46 12.36 24.42
CA THR A 156 -7.98 13.47 23.60
C THR A 156 -6.89 14.09 22.73
N GLY A 157 -7.23 14.35 21.47
CA GLY A 157 -6.33 14.97 20.51
C GLY A 157 -6.85 14.83 19.08
N TYR A 158 -6.01 15.17 18.12
CA TYR A 158 -6.32 15.09 16.68
C TYR A 158 -5.53 13.95 16.03
N ALA A 159 -6.10 13.32 15.01
CA ALA A 159 -5.39 12.43 14.09
C ALA A 159 -5.45 13.00 12.68
N GLU A 160 -4.39 12.79 11.90
CA GLU A 160 -4.27 13.24 10.52
C GLU A 160 -4.61 14.74 10.36
N LEU A 161 -4.11 15.57 11.29
CA LEU A 161 -4.41 16.99 11.37
C LEU A 161 -3.63 17.75 10.30
N GLU A 162 -4.34 18.34 9.36
CA GLU A 162 -3.78 19.25 8.37
C GLU A 162 -3.63 20.65 8.95
N LEU A 163 -2.40 21.16 8.92
CA LEU A 163 -2.06 22.52 9.34
C LEU A 163 -1.38 23.26 8.20
N THR A 164 -1.69 24.54 8.09
CA THR A 164 -1.01 25.46 7.18
C THR A 164 -0.43 26.60 8.00
N GLY A 165 0.79 27.03 7.67
CA GLY A 165 1.45 28.10 8.39
C GLY A 165 2.79 28.48 7.78
N LYS A 166 3.50 29.40 8.42
CA LYS A 166 4.82 29.85 7.95
C LYS A 166 5.92 29.10 8.68
N PHE A 167 6.89 28.56 7.92
CA PHE A 167 8.13 27.99 8.44
C PHE A 167 9.31 28.52 7.62
N ALA A 168 10.31 29.11 8.28
CA ALA A 168 11.44 29.78 7.61
C ALA A 168 10.97 30.75 6.49
N ALA A 169 9.99 31.61 6.81
CA ALA A 169 9.34 32.56 5.90
C ALA A 169 8.58 31.98 4.70
N LYS A 170 8.51 30.65 4.54
CA LYS A 170 7.71 29.99 3.48
C LYS A 170 6.37 29.52 4.02
N LEU A 171 5.31 29.68 3.24
CA LEU A 171 4.04 29.02 3.53
C LEU A 171 4.23 27.51 3.30
N ILE A 172 3.98 26.73 4.33
CA ILE A 172 4.05 25.27 4.27
C ILE A 172 2.72 24.68 4.75
N THR A 173 2.38 23.53 4.19
CA THR A 173 1.32 22.66 4.67
C THR A 173 1.95 21.40 5.25
N GLY A 174 1.36 20.87 6.31
CA GLY A 174 1.82 19.64 6.96
C GLY A 174 0.64 18.85 7.47
N ARG A 175 0.76 17.53 7.47
CA ARG A 175 -0.25 16.62 8.01
C ARG A 175 0.37 15.83 9.16
N ILE A 176 -0.11 16.10 10.36
CA ILE A 176 0.39 15.49 11.59
C ILE A 176 -0.42 14.23 11.85
N ASP A 177 0.24 13.08 11.88
CA ASP A 177 -0.44 11.79 12.07
C ASP A 177 -1.21 11.76 13.40
N ARG A 178 -0.58 12.27 14.46
CA ARG A 178 -1.20 12.35 15.79
C ARG A 178 -0.71 13.56 16.59
N LEU A 179 -1.66 14.33 17.10
CA LEU A 179 -1.45 15.45 18.00
C LEU A 179 -2.23 15.22 19.29
N ILE A 180 -1.54 15.05 20.42
CA ILE A 180 -2.17 14.93 21.74
C ILE A 180 -1.97 16.24 22.49
N ILE A 181 -3.05 16.77 23.06
CA ILE A 181 -3.04 18.06 23.76
C ILE A 181 -3.49 17.83 25.19
N SER A 182 -2.64 18.23 26.13
CA SER A 182 -2.93 18.29 27.57
C SER A 182 -2.69 19.71 28.06
N ASP A 183 -2.86 19.97 29.36
CA ASP A 183 -2.73 21.31 29.95
C ASP A 183 -1.34 21.93 29.75
N HIS A 184 -0.29 21.12 29.88
CA HIS A 184 1.11 21.58 29.91
C HIS A 184 1.95 21.10 28.75
N ILE A 185 1.53 20.03 28.05
CA ILE A 185 2.30 19.43 26.97
C ILE A 185 1.45 19.24 25.71
N ILE A 186 2.09 19.42 24.57
CA ILE A 186 1.57 19.00 23.27
C ILE A 186 2.51 17.92 22.72
N GLU A 187 2.00 16.72 22.47
CA GLU A 187 2.79 15.65 21.85
C GLU A 187 2.46 15.55 20.37
N ILE A 188 3.49 15.64 19.53
CA ILE A 188 3.44 15.35 18.10
C ILE A 188 4.00 13.95 17.92
N ILE A 189 3.18 13.03 17.45
CA ILE A 189 3.57 11.64 17.20
C ILE A 189 3.46 11.37 15.70
N ASP A 190 4.57 11.01 15.07
CA ASP A 190 4.63 10.60 13.67
C ASP A 190 4.84 9.07 13.58
N TYR A 191 4.16 8.44 12.64
CA TYR A 191 4.15 6.99 12.48
C TYR A 191 5.08 6.57 11.35
N LYS A 192 5.90 5.55 11.61
CA LYS A 192 6.85 5.02 10.62
C LYS A 192 6.83 3.49 10.59
N TYR A 193 6.58 2.93 9.40
CA TYR A 193 6.66 1.48 9.15
C TYR A 193 8.12 1.01 9.00
N GLU A 194 8.91 1.26 10.03
CA GLU A 194 10.34 0.92 10.13
C GLU A 194 10.65 0.37 11.53
N THR A 195 11.84 -0.19 11.74
CA THR A 195 12.28 -0.73 13.05
C THR A 195 12.86 0.33 13.98
N GLY A 196 13.33 1.47 13.47
CA GLY A 196 13.86 2.55 14.29
C GLY A 196 15.23 2.30 14.92
N ASN A 197 16.05 1.42 14.34
CA ASN A 197 17.44 1.23 14.79
C ASN A 197 18.30 2.48 14.54
N GLU A 198 17.96 3.24 13.51
CA GLU A 198 18.60 4.52 13.17
C GLU A 198 17.52 5.53 12.82
N ILE A 199 17.59 6.72 13.43
CA ILE A 199 16.61 7.79 13.20
C ILE A 199 17.14 8.66 12.06
N LYS A 200 16.48 8.58 10.91
CA LYS A 200 16.89 9.32 9.71
C LYS A 200 16.77 10.82 9.95
N ALA A 201 17.79 11.59 9.54
CA ALA A 201 17.83 13.05 9.67
C ALA A 201 16.55 13.76 9.15
N LYS A 202 15.95 13.22 8.07
CA LYS A 202 14.70 13.75 7.49
C LYS A 202 13.53 13.79 8.48
N TYR A 203 13.49 12.90 9.47
CA TYR A 203 12.41 12.87 10.47
C TYR A 203 12.52 14.04 11.45
N PHE A 204 13.74 14.44 11.83
CA PHE A 204 13.95 15.65 12.63
C PHE A 204 13.44 16.89 11.90
N THR A 205 13.85 17.07 10.63
CA THR A 205 13.38 18.20 9.81
C THR A 205 11.86 18.21 9.65
N GLN A 206 11.23 17.05 9.49
CA GLN A 206 9.77 16.94 9.38
C GLN A 206 9.09 17.33 10.70
N LEU A 207 9.56 16.80 11.84
CA LEU A 207 8.97 17.08 13.14
C LEU A 207 9.23 18.51 13.63
N ASP A 208 10.35 19.14 13.24
CA ASP A 208 10.59 20.56 13.51
C ASP A 208 9.61 21.46 12.74
N LYS A 209 9.29 21.10 11.50
CA LYS A 209 8.23 21.77 10.73
C LYS A 209 6.88 21.63 11.43
N TYR A 210 6.54 20.42 11.89
CA TYR A 210 5.29 20.18 12.61
C TYR A 210 5.23 20.96 13.92
N ALA A 211 6.33 20.97 14.69
CA ALA A 211 6.42 21.74 15.93
C ALA A 211 6.21 23.23 15.70
N ALA A 212 6.80 23.79 14.64
CA ALA A 212 6.59 25.20 14.29
C ALA A 212 5.14 25.49 13.85
N LEU A 213 4.52 24.60 13.06
CA LEU A 213 3.11 24.73 12.67
C LEU A 213 2.19 24.66 13.89
N VAL A 214 2.45 23.75 14.82
CA VAL A 214 1.70 23.61 16.07
C VAL A 214 1.90 24.86 16.94
N ALA A 215 3.13 25.33 17.14
CA ALA A 215 3.40 26.52 17.93
C ALA A 215 2.68 27.77 17.38
N ALA A 216 2.55 27.89 16.05
CA ALA A 216 1.86 29.01 15.42
C ALA A 216 0.33 28.95 15.55
N ASN A 217 -0.26 27.74 15.63
CA ASN A 217 -1.72 27.55 15.65
C ASN A 217 -2.28 27.29 17.05
N PHE A 218 -1.45 26.81 17.98
CA PHE A 218 -1.87 26.47 19.34
C PHE A 218 -1.20 27.45 20.33
N THR A 219 -1.91 28.53 20.64
CA THR A 219 -1.46 29.61 21.54
C THR A 219 -1.34 29.09 22.97
N SER A 220 -0.18 28.57 23.35
CA SER A 220 0.07 28.26 24.77
C SER A 220 1.56 28.10 25.10
N ASN A 221 1.91 28.42 26.34
CA ASN A 221 3.19 28.08 26.98
C ASN A 221 3.37 26.56 27.19
N LYS A 222 2.77 25.72 26.34
CA LYS A 222 2.87 24.27 26.44
C LYS A 222 4.20 23.81 25.86
N LYS A 223 4.83 22.85 26.52
CA LYS A 223 6.02 22.18 26.01
C LYS A 223 5.62 21.27 24.85
N ILE A 224 6.20 21.49 23.68
CA ILE A 224 6.02 20.59 22.53
C ILE A 224 7.01 19.44 22.64
N ILE A 225 6.52 18.21 22.61
CA ILE A 225 7.32 16.98 22.64
C ILE A 225 7.14 16.28 21.29
N LYS A 226 8.25 15.95 20.63
CA LYS A 226 8.26 15.26 19.34
C LYS A 226 8.53 13.78 19.58
N LYS A 227 7.71 12.91 19.01
CA LYS A 227 7.87 11.45 19.12
C LYS A 227 7.69 10.76 17.77
N ILE A 228 8.32 9.61 17.61
CA ILE A 228 8.12 8.71 16.47
C ILE A 228 7.74 7.34 16.98
N LEU A 229 6.63 6.79 16.48
CA LEU A 229 6.27 5.39 16.67
C LEU A 229 6.80 4.55 15.50
N PHE A 230 7.80 3.72 15.79
CA PHE A 230 8.32 2.73 14.87
C PHE A 230 7.48 1.46 14.93
N ILE A 231 6.62 1.26 13.93
CA ILE A 231 5.60 0.22 13.93
C ILE A 231 6.23 -1.18 13.95
N LYS A 232 7.29 -1.44 13.15
CA LYS A 232 7.92 -2.79 13.06
C LYS A 232 8.51 -3.24 14.39
N SER A 233 9.12 -2.33 15.15
CA SER A 233 9.70 -2.64 16.45
C SER A 233 8.77 -2.38 17.63
N ARG A 234 7.65 -1.68 17.41
CA ARG A 234 6.73 -1.19 18.44
C ARG A 234 7.43 -0.31 19.47
N LYS A 235 8.33 0.57 19.00
CA LYS A 235 9.08 1.49 19.85
C LYS A 235 8.61 2.92 19.63
N LEU A 236 8.29 3.61 20.72
CA LEU A 236 8.03 5.04 20.74
C LEU A 236 9.29 5.76 21.20
N ILE A 237 9.87 6.58 20.33
CA ILE A 237 11.09 7.33 20.63
C ILE A 237 10.75 8.80 20.75
N THR A 238 11.24 9.45 21.81
CA THR A 238 11.16 10.91 22.00
C THR A 238 12.42 11.58 21.43
N LEU A 239 12.26 12.68 20.70
CA LEU A 239 13.34 13.44 20.05
C LEU A 239 13.55 14.83 20.66
#